data_AF-X1U4E2-F1
#
_entry.id   AF-X1U4E2-F1
#
_cell.length_a   1.000
_cell.length_b   1.000
_cell.length_c   1.000
_cell.angle_alpha   90.00
_cell.angle_beta   90.00
_cell.angle_gamma   90.00
#
_symmetry.space_group_name_H-M   'P 1'
#
loop_
_entity.id
_entity.type
_entity.pdbx_description
1 polymer ?
#
loop_
_entity_poly.entity_id
_entity_poly.type
_entity_poly.pdbx_seq_one_letter_code
_entity_poly.pdbx_strand_id
1 'polypeptide(L)'
;STYPYPGEFKRSQNWVMGTSPTDARFVPAPPEYMVSAMGDLEEFFYSNQDIPVLIKVALIHSQFETIHPFIDGNGRVGRLLVTLYLCQEKVLEKPVLYLSEYFRKHREVYFAMLDEYRKGNITEWLEFFLKGVISIAKEAIETLDRIIDLREKDLHTVSTLGRASKNAIVLLKNLYKLPMVNVRKIQEFTSLSREAANRLAKRFVELGLLHPQEKEKKYARIFVYKEYLDLFEK
;
A
#
# COMPACT_ATOMS: atom_id res chain seq x y z
N SER A 1 17.94 20.08 -11.78
CA SER A 1 16.60 19.72 -12.29
C SER A 1 16.80 18.60 -13.30
N THR A 2 16.71 17.35 -12.87
CA THR A 2 17.32 16.21 -13.59
C THR A 2 16.39 15.00 -13.64
N TYR A 3 15.16 15.22 -14.08
CA TYR A 3 14.34 14.16 -14.66
C TYR A 3 13.84 14.69 -16.00
N PRO A 4 14.33 14.15 -17.13
CA PRO A 4 13.82 14.57 -18.43
C PRO A 4 12.42 13.95 -18.55
N TYR A 5 11.40 14.81 -18.43
CA TYR A 5 9.99 14.56 -18.81
C TYR A 5 9.16 13.60 -17.93
N PRO A 6 8.73 14.02 -16.72
CA PRO A 6 7.70 13.31 -15.96
C PRO A 6 6.40 13.15 -16.77
N GLY A 7 5.90 11.92 -16.87
CA GLY A 7 4.65 11.60 -17.58
C GLY A 7 4.81 11.37 -19.09
N GLU A 8 6.01 11.53 -19.65
CA GLU A 8 6.28 11.21 -21.04
C GLU A 8 7.02 9.87 -21.18
N PHE A 9 6.77 9.17 -22.28
CA PHE A 9 7.53 7.97 -22.62
C PHE A 9 9.01 8.28 -22.90
N LYS A 10 9.85 7.27 -22.70
CA LYS A 10 11.30 7.33 -22.92
C LYS A 10 11.58 7.68 -24.38
N ARG A 11 12.49 8.64 -24.57
CA ARG A 11 13.04 9.02 -25.89
C ARG A 11 14.44 8.47 -26.13
N SER A 12 15.05 7.90 -25.10
CA SER A 12 16.36 7.25 -25.11
C SER A 12 16.27 5.86 -24.50
N GLN A 13 17.25 5.01 -24.79
CA GLN A 13 17.34 3.68 -24.19
C GLN A 13 17.45 3.79 -22.67
N ASN A 14 16.66 2.98 -21.96
CA ASN A 14 16.77 2.75 -20.52
C ASN A 14 17.15 1.29 -20.26
N TRP A 15 17.45 0.95 -19.01
CA TRP A 15 17.81 -0.40 -18.60
C TRP A 15 17.36 -0.65 -17.17
N VAL A 16 17.16 -1.92 -16.83
CA VAL A 16 16.70 -2.36 -15.52
C VAL A 16 17.89 -2.90 -14.74
N MET A 17 18.18 -2.26 -13.59
CA MET A 17 19.26 -2.60 -12.65
C MET A 17 20.64 -2.71 -13.31
N GLY A 18 21.45 -1.66 -13.17
CA GLY A 18 22.79 -1.53 -13.73
C GLY A 18 23.15 -0.05 -13.87
N THR A 19 24.40 0.25 -14.21
CA THR A 19 24.84 1.63 -14.47
C THR A 19 24.94 1.94 -15.96
N SER A 20 24.95 0.91 -16.80
CA SER A 20 24.97 0.99 -18.26
C SER A 20 24.17 -0.17 -18.87
N PRO A 21 23.94 -0.18 -20.20
CA PRO A 21 23.36 -1.34 -20.86
C PRO A 21 24.20 -2.62 -20.76
N THR A 22 25.51 -2.53 -20.51
CA THR A 22 26.42 -3.69 -20.52
C THR A 22 26.45 -4.44 -19.20
N ASP A 23 26.15 -3.76 -18.08
CA ASP A 23 26.04 -4.35 -16.75
C ASP A 23 24.57 -4.48 -16.28
N ALA A 24 23.62 -4.12 -17.14
CA ALA A 24 22.20 -4.21 -16.84
C ALA A 24 21.72 -5.65 -16.72
N ARG A 25 20.81 -5.91 -15.78
CA ARG A 25 20.08 -7.19 -15.72
C ARG A 25 19.21 -7.38 -16.97
N PHE A 26 18.60 -6.30 -17.45
CA PHE A 26 17.74 -6.32 -18.62
C PHE A 26 17.77 -4.99 -19.39
N VAL A 27 17.81 -5.09 -20.71
CA VAL A 27 17.70 -3.96 -21.64
C VAL A 27 16.36 -4.08 -22.39
N PRO A 28 15.36 -3.25 -22.04
CA PRO A 28 14.04 -3.23 -22.69
C PRO A 28 14.11 -2.84 -24.17
N ALA A 29 12.99 -3.03 -24.89
CA ALA A 29 12.86 -2.60 -26.28
C ALA A 29 13.24 -1.11 -26.46
N PRO A 30 13.92 -0.75 -27.55
CA PRO A 30 14.29 0.63 -27.82
C PRO A 30 13.04 1.50 -28.05
N PRO A 31 13.16 2.83 -27.88
CA PRO A 31 12.03 3.76 -27.99
C PRO A 31 11.18 3.59 -29.26
N GLU A 32 11.80 3.23 -30.39
CA GLU A 32 11.15 3.01 -31.68
C GLU A 32 10.10 1.89 -31.67
N TYR A 33 10.32 0.81 -30.91
CA TYR A 33 9.36 -0.31 -30.78
C TYR A 33 8.48 -0.18 -29.54
N MET A 34 8.87 0.64 -28.56
CA MET A 34 8.13 0.80 -27.31
C MET A 34 6.70 1.31 -27.52
N VAL A 35 6.49 2.25 -28.43
CA VAL A 35 5.14 2.80 -28.70
C VAL A 35 4.20 1.73 -29.24
N SER A 36 4.66 0.91 -30.19
CA SER A 36 3.89 -0.22 -30.71
C SER A 36 3.57 -1.22 -29.59
N ALA A 37 4.58 -1.59 -28.80
CA ALA A 37 4.39 -2.55 -27.72
C ALA A 37 3.42 -2.04 -26.62
N MET A 38 3.43 -0.75 -26.32
CA MET A 38 2.44 -0.13 -25.43
C MET A 38 1.04 -0.15 -26.03
N GLY A 39 0.91 0.05 -27.34
CA GLY A 39 -0.36 -0.09 -28.07
C GLY A 39 -0.92 -1.51 -27.99
N ASP A 40 -0.08 -2.53 -28.22
CA ASP A 40 -0.48 -3.93 -28.10
C ASP A 40 -0.91 -4.27 -26.66
N LEU A 41 -0.20 -3.73 -25.67
CA LEU A 41 -0.57 -3.89 -24.26
C LEU A 41 -1.89 -3.19 -23.93
N GLU A 42 -2.15 -2.01 -24.48
CA GLU A 42 -3.43 -1.30 -24.33
C GLU A 42 -4.59 -2.09 -24.95
N GLU A 43 -4.41 -2.62 -26.16
CA GLU A 43 -5.42 -3.47 -26.79
C GLU A 43 -5.69 -4.73 -25.95
N PHE A 44 -4.64 -5.38 -25.45
CA PHE A 44 -4.79 -6.52 -24.55
C PHE A 44 -5.52 -6.14 -23.26
N PHE A 45 -5.22 -4.99 -22.68
CA PHE A 45 -5.85 -4.48 -21.46
C PHE A 45 -7.37 -4.39 -21.63
N TYR A 46 -7.84 -3.80 -22.73
CA TYR A 46 -9.28 -3.63 -23.03
C TYR A 46 -9.95 -4.82 -23.71
N SER A 47 -9.19 -5.86 -24.05
CA SER A 47 -9.74 -7.04 -24.72
C SER A 47 -10.79 -7.76 -23.87
N ASN A 48 -11.90 -8.18 -24.49
CA ASN A 48 -12.95 -8.98 -23.84
C ASN A 48 -12.64 -10.49 -23.88
N GLN A 49 -11.37 -10.87 -23.81
CA GLN A 49 -10.98 -12.28 -23.77
C GLN A 49 -11.43 -12.92 -22.45
N ASP A 50 -11.83 -14.19 -22.52
CA ASP A 50 -12.21 -14.99 -21.35
C ASP A 50 -10.96 -15.45 -20.58
N ILE A 51 -10.26 -14.49 -19.99
CA ILE A 51 -9.07 -14.70 -19.15
C ILE A 51 -9.44 -14.34 -17.71
N PRO A 52 -9.15 -15.20 -16.73
CA PRO A 52 -9.32 -14.86 -15.32
C PRO A 52 -8.61 -13.55 -14.96
N VAL A 53 -9.31 -12.64 -14.29
CA VAL A 53 -8.84 -11.27 -13.99
C VAL A 53 -7.44 -11.25 -13.35
N LEU A 54 -7.15 -12.17 -12.42
CA LEU A 54 -5.85 -12.27 -11.76
C LEU A 54 -4.71 -12.73 -12.70
N ILE A 55 -5.02 -13.56 -13.69
CA ILE A 55 -4.06 -13.95 -14.73
C ILE A 55 -3.81 -12.76 -15.65
N LYS A 56 -4.88 -12.11 -16.11
CA LYS A 56 -4.79 -10.96 -17.02
C LYS A 56 -3.96 -9.82 -16.42
N VAL A 57 -4.19 -9.47 -15.15
CA VAL A 57 -3.39 -8.43 -14.48
C VAL A 57 -1.94 -8.81 -14.26
N ALA A 58 -1.65 -10.10 -14.02
CA ALA A 58 -0.29 -10.59 -13.90
C ALA A 58 0.48 -10.43 -15.21
N LEU A 59 -0.17 -10.73 -16.34
CA LEU A 59 0.39 -10.56 -17.69
C LEU A 59 0.56 -9.07 -18.04
N ILE A 60 -0.43 -8.24 -17.73
CA ILE A 60 -0.33 -6.78 -17.91
C ILE A 60 0.87 -6.23 -17.15
N HIS A 61 1.05 -6.64 -15.89
CA HIS A 61 2.16 -6.20 -15.06
C HIS A 61 3.52 -6.62 -15.64
N SER A 62 3.70 -7.89 -15.97
CA SER A 62 4.98 -8.38 -16.50
C SER A 62 5.31 -7.78 -17.87
N GLN A 63 4.31 -7.57 -18.72
CA GLN A 63 4.50 -6.93 -20.01
C GLN A 63 4.84 -5.45 -19.87
N PHE A 64 4.15 -4.72 -18.99
CA PHE A 64 4.50 -3.32 -18.69
C PHE A 64 5.93 -3.16 -18.18
N GLU A 65 6.35 -4.01 -17.22
CA GLU A 65 7.72 -4.01 -16.70
C GLU A 65 8.77 -4.38 -17.77
N THR A 66 8.38 -5.20 -18.75
CA THR A 66 9.22 -5.62 -19.88
C THR A 66 9.36 -4.54 -20.94
N ILE A 67 8.29 -3.79 -21.25
CA ILE A 67 8.33 -2.64 -22.15
C ILE A 67 9.16 -1.50 -21.53
N HIS A 68 8.98 -1.30 -20.21
CA HIS A 68 9.67 -0.30 -19.41
C HIS A 68 9.58 1.11 -20.05
N PRO A 69 8.38 1.67 -20.21
CA PRO A 69 8.14 2.80 -21.11
C PRO A 69 8.66 4.16 -20.62
N PHE A 70 8.96 4.32 -19.33
CA PHE A 70 9.40 5.60 -18.75
C PHE A 70 10.90 5.64 -18.44
N ILE A 71 11.49 6.83 -18.31
CA ILE A 71 12.90 6.99 -17.91
C ILE A 71 13.13 6.55 -16.44
N ASP A 72 12.17 6.84 -15.57
CA ASP A 72 12.13 6.38 -14.17
C ASP A 72 10.67 6.14 -13.76
N GLY A 73 10.47 5.36 -12.72
CA GLY A 73 9.16 5.16 -12.11
C GLY A 73 8.39 3.95 -12.64
N ASN A 74 8.92 3.21 -13.62
CA ASN A 74 8.27 2.02 -14.18
C ASN A 74 7.80 1.05 -13.10
N GLY A 75 8.69 0.60 -12.21
CA GLY A 75 8.32 -0.29 -11.11
C GLY A 75 7.18 0.23 -10.22
N ARG A 76 7.12 1.56 -9.98
CA ARG A 76 6.05 2.18 -9.18
C ARG A 76 4.73 2.18 -9.93
N VAL A 77 4.75 2.55 -11.21
CA VAL A 77 3.57 2.57 -12.09
C VAL A 77 3.06 1.16 -12.33
N GLY A 78 3.94 0.21 -12.66
CA GLY A 78 3.57 -1.18 -12.93
C GLY A 78 2.88 -1.85 -11.73
N ARG A 79 3.34 -1.57 -10.51
CA ARG A 79 2.66 -2.06 -9.29
C ARG A 79 1.34 -1.34 -9.00
N LEU A 80 1.26 -0.03 -9.27
CA LEU A 80 0.02 0.72 -9.14
C LEU A 80 -1.05 0.22 -10.12
N LEU A 81 -0.66 -0.11 -11.35
CA LEU A 81 -1.55 -0.65 -12.37
C LEU A 81 -2.25 -1.94 -11.92
N VAL A 82 -1.56 -2.81 -11.17
CA VAL A 82 -2.18 -4.02 -10.61
C VAL A 82 -3.38 -3.65 -9.74
N THR A 83 -3.19 -2.76 -8.77
CA THR A 83 -4.26 -2.36 -7.85
C THR A 83 -5.38 -1.62 -8.57
N LEU A 84 -5.06 -0.72 -9.50
CA LEU A 84 -6.05 0.03 -10.28
C LEU A 84 -6.90 -0.90 -11.15
N TYR A 85 -6.28 -1.86 -11.82
CA TYR A 85 -6.98 -2.84 -12.64
C TYR A 85 -7.93 -3.70 -11.80
N LEU A 86 -7.48 -4.22 -10.66
CA LEU A 86 -8.35 -4.99 -9.76
C LEU A 86 -9.54 -4.19 -9.22
N CYS A 87 -9.37 -2.89 -9.00
CA CYS A 87 -10.47 -1.98 -8.65
C CYS A 87 -11.43 -1.76 -9.83
N GLN A 88 -10.90 -1.56 -11.04
CA GLN A 88 -11.70 -1.39 -12.25
C GLN A 88 -12.57 -2.62 -12.54
N GLU A 89 -11.99 -3.81 -12.40
CA GLU A 89 -12.66 -5.11 -12.58
C GLU A 89 -13.51 -5.52 -11.37
N LYS A 90 -13.64 -4.65 -10.35
CA LYS A 90 -14.46 -4.85 -9.14
C LYS A 90 -14.08 -6.08 -8.29
N VAL A 91 -12.87 -6.62 -8.49
CA VAL A 91 -12.30 -7.64 -7.59
C VAL A 91 -11.96 -7.00 -6.23
N LEU A 92 -11.58 -5.72 -6.24
CA LEU A 92 -11.36 -4.92 -5.04
C LEU A 92 -12.30 -3.70 -5.03
N GLU A 93 -13.04 -3.50 -3.95
CA GLU A 93 -13.82 -2.27 -3.77
C GLU A 93 -12.95 -1.05 -3.47
N LYS A 94 -11.78 -1.28 -2.86
CA LYS A 94 -10.82 -0.26 -2.43
C LYS A 94 -9.40 -0.76 -2.68
N PRO A 95 -8.41 0.13 -2.88
CA PRO A 95 -7.03 -0.24 -3.17
C PRO A 95 -6.28 -0.72 -1.90
N VAL A 96 -6.76 -1.79 -1.26
CA VAL A 96 -6.26 -2.31 0.03
C VAL A 96 -5.30 -3.48 -0.10
N LEU A 97 -5.19 -4.09 -1.29
CA LEU A 97 -4.28 -5.19 -1.55
C LEU A 97 -2.90 -4.66 -1.98
N TYR A 98 -1.92 -4.71 -1.09
CA TYR A 98 -0.57 -4.19 -1.31
C TYR A 98 0.41 -5.28 -1.82
N LEU A 99 0.20 -5.78 -3.04
CA LEU A 99 1.07 -6.80 -3.65
C LEU A 99 2.55 -6.36 -3.75
N SER A 100 2.79 -5.05 -3.79
CA SER A 100 4.12 -4.46 -3.74
C SER A 100 4.97 -4.95 -2.56
N GLU A 101 4.34 -5.23 -1.42
CA GLU A 101 5.06 -5.69 -0.23
C GLU A 101 5.60 -7.12 -0.42
N TYR A 102 4.84 -7.99 -1.07
CA TYR A 102 5.29 -9.34 -1.40
C TYR A 102 6.49 -9.29 -2.36
N PHE A 103 6.40 -8.48 -3.43
CA PHE A 103 7.51 -8.30 -4.37
C PHE A 103 8.76 -7.71 -3.70
N ARG A 104 8.59 -6.78 -2.75
CA ARG A 104 9.70 -6.21 -1.97
C ARG A 104 10.38 -7.27 -1.10
N LYS A 105 9.60 -8.08 -0.37
CA LYS A 105 10.10 -9.19 0.45
C LYS A 105 10.81 -10.26 -0.40
N HIS A 106 10.38 -10.45 -1.64
CA HIS A 106 10.84 -11.51 -2.55
C HIS A 106 11.58 -10.93 -3.77
N ARG A 107 12.33 -9.84 -3.58
CA ARG A 107 12.87 -9.01 -4.67
C ARG A 107 13.66 -9.81 -5.72
N GLU A 108 14.58 -10.67 -5.28
CA GLU A 108 15.41 -11.44 -6.20
C GLU A 108 14.58 -12.44 -7.03
N VAL A 109 13.63 -13.11 -6.37
CA VAL A 109 12.70 -14.05 -7.02
C VAL A 109 11.80 -13.31 -7.99
N TYR A 110 11.26 -12.14 -7.61
CA TYR A 110 10.42 -11.32 -8.47
C TYR A 110 11.12 -10.99 -9.80
N PHE A 111 12.36 -10.52 -9.74
CA PHE A 111 13.10 -10.24 -10.97
C PHE A 111 13.47 -11.51 -11.75
N ALA A 112 13.77 -12.63 -11.07
CA ALA A 112 14.02 -13.90 -11.75
C ALA A 112 12.77 -14.39 -12.49
N MET A 113 11.58 -14.25 -11.90
CA MET A 113 10.32 -14.64 -12.53
C MET A 113 9.94 -13.70 -13.69
N LEU A 114 10.30 -12.41 -13.63
CA LEU A 114 10.20 -11.53 -14.80
C LEU A 114 11.16 -11.94 -15.92
N ASP A 115 12.35 -12.43 -15.58
CA ASP A 115 13.30 -12.95 -16.57
C ASP A 115 12.77 -14.23 -17.23
N GLU A 116 12.11 -15.12 -16.47
CA GLU A 116 11.44 -16.30 -17.01
C GLU A 116 10.26 -15.92 -17.92
N TYR A 117 9.43 -14.96 -17.53
CA TYR A 117 8.37 -14.42 -18.38
C TYR A 117 8.91 -13.95 -19.74
N ARG A 118 10.03 -13.22 -19.75
CA ARG A 118 10.68 -12.72 -20.98
C ARG A 118 11.23 -13.82 -21.87
N LYS A 119 11.53 -15.00 -21.32
CA LYS A 119 11.93 -16.20 -22.08
C LYS A 119 10.74 -17.00 -22.62
N GLY A 120 9.51 -16.60 -22.29
CA GLY A 120 8.28 -17.31 -22.66
C GLY A 120 7.77 -18.29 -21.59
N ASN A 121 8.44 -18.40 -20.45
CA ASN A 121 8.05 -19.26 -19.33
C ASN A 121 7.00 -18.52 -18.47
N ILE A 122 5.77 -18.45 -18.98
CA ILE A 122 4.68 -17.66 -18.38
C ILE A 122 4.15 -18.31 -17.10
N THR A 123 4.15 -19.64 -17.02
CA THR A 123 3.55 -20.40 -15.91
C THR A 123 4.23 -20.09 -14.59
N GLU A 124 5.55 -20.04 -14.56
CA GLU A 124 6.38 -19.77 -13.38
C GLU A 124 6.11 -18.37 -12.83
N TRP A 125 5.99 -17.38 -13.73
CA TRP A 125 5.59 -16.03 -13.38
C TRP A 125 4.19 -16.00 -12.76
N LEU A 126 3.21 -16.64 -13.40
CA LEU A 126 1.84 -16.68 -12.92
C LEU A 126 1.74 -17.34 -11.53
N GLU A 127 2.44 -18.47 -11.34
CA GLU A 127 2.48 -19.13 -10.04
C GLU A 127 3.04 -18.22 -8.94
N PHE A 128 4.17 -17.56 -9.20
CA PHE A 128 4.77 -16.63 -8.24
C PHE A 128 3.83 -15.46 -7.93
N PHE A 129 3.22 -14.87 -8.95
CA PHE A 129 2.29 -13.75 -8.81
C PHE A 129 1.07 -14.14 -7.98
N LEU A 130 0.43 -15.28 -8.30
CA LEU A 130 -0.76 -15.77 -7.61
C LEU A 130 -0.46 -16.18 -6.17
N LYS A 131 0.70 -16.80 -5.90
CA LYS A 131 1.19 -17.03 -4.53
C LYS A 131 1.31 -15.72 -3.75
N GLY A 132 1.80 -14.66 -4.38
CA GLY A 132 1.85 -13.32 -3.81
C GLY A 132 0.48 -12.74 -3.47
N VAL A 133 -0.49 -12.86 -4.39
CA VAL A 133 -1.87 -12.44 -4.17
C VAL A 133 -2.47 -13.16 -2.97
N ILE A 134 -2.31 -14.49 -2.90
CA ILE A 134 -2.81 -15.31 -1.79
C ILE A 134 -2.17 -14.87 -0.45
N SER A 135 -0.84 -14.68 -0.43
CA SER A 135 -0.12 -14.26 0.78
C SER A 135 -0.64 -12.93 1.31
N ILE A 136 -0.72 -11.92 0.45
CA ILE A 136 -1.15 -10.58 0.86
C ILE A 136 -2.63 -10.55 1.25
N ALA A 137 -3.48 -11.30 0.56
CA ALA A 137 -4.88 -11.43 0.94
C ALA A 137 -5.05 -12.05 2.33
N LYS A 138 -4.31 -13.13 2.63
CA LYS A 138 -4.31 -13.76 3.96
C LYS A 138 -3.79 -12.83 5.04
N GLU A 139 -2.64 -12.18 4.81
CA GLU A 139 -2.08 -11.21 5.76
C GLU A 139 -3.03 -10.04 6.04
N ALA A 140 -3.78 -9.59 5.03
CA ALA A 140 -4.79 -8.55 5.19
C ALA A 140 -5.98 -9.02 6.04
N ILE A 141 -6.48 -10.23 5.82
CA ILE A 141 -7.56 -10.84 6.63
C ILE A 141 -7.11 -11.00 8.09
N GLU A 142 -5.93 -11.57 8.33
CA GLU A 142 -5.36 -11.73 9.68
C GLU A 142 -5.20 -10.38 10.40
N THR A 143 -4.82 -9.33 9.67
CA THR A 143 -4.71 -7.99 10.23
C THR A 143 -6.08 -7.39 10.53
N LEU A 144 -7.07 -7.62 9.68
CA LEU A 144 -8.45 -7.17 9.91
C LEU A 144 -9.05 -7.83 11.15
N ASP A 145 -8.87 -9.13 11.33
CA ASP A 145 -9.36 -9.87 12.51
C ASP A 145 -8.76 -9.28 13.79
N ARG A 146 -7.44 -9.05 13.82
CA ARG A 146 -6.76 -8.40 14.96
C ARG A 146 -7.27 -6.98 15.21
N ILE A 147 -7.62 -6.22 14.17
CA ILE A 147 -8.21 -4.88 14.30
C ILE A 147 -9.61 -4.97 14.93
N ILE A 148 -10.42 -5.96 14.54
CA ILE A 148 -11.76 -6.19 15.11
C ILE A 148 -11.63 -6.53 16.59
N ASP A 149 -10.76 -7.48 16.95
CA ASP A 149 -10.54 -7.88 18.34
C ASP A 149 -10.06 -6.70 19.21
N LEU A 150 -9.09 -5.93 18.72
CA LEU A 150 -8.60 -4.73 19.40
C LEU A 150 -9.73 -3.70 19.59
N ARG A 151 -10.57 -3.52 18.58
CA ARG A 151 -11.71 -2.60 18.64
C ARG A 151 -12.74 -3.02 19.66
N GLU A 152 -13.06 -4.30 19.76
CA GLU A 152 -14.01 -4.80 20.75
C GLU A 152 -13.48 -4.62 22.18
N LYS A 153 -12.23 -5.02 22.41
CA LYS A 153 -11.50 -4.81 23.68
C LYS A 153 -11.52 -3.33 24.10
N ASP A 154 -11.14 -2.44 23.20
CA ASP A 154 -10.97 -1.03 23.54
C ASP A 154 -12.31 -0.30 23.65
N LEU A 155 -13.30 -0.69 22.85
CA LEU A 155 -14.66 -0.19 22.98
C LEU A 155 -15.26 -0.58 24.34
N HIS A 156 -15.07 -1.81 24.79
CA HIS A 156 -15.47 -2.24 26.13
C HIS A 156 -14.79 -1.39 27.20
N THR A 157 -13.47 -1.21 27.10
CA THR A 157 -12.66 -0.41 28.04
C THR A 157 -13.14 1.03 28.14
N VAL A 158 -13.41 1.72 27.03
CA VAL A 158 -13.89 3.12 27.08
C VAL A 158 -15.35 3.22 27.51
N SER A 159 -16.14 2.16 27.33
CA SER A 159 -17.56 2.16 27.69
C SER A 159 -17.78 2.17 29.21
N THR A 160 -16.83 1.65 29.99
CA THR A 160 -16.90 1.64 31.46
C THR A 160 -16.60 3.01 32.11
N LEU A 161 -16.23 4.04 31.32
CA LEU A 161 -15.90 5.39 31.81
C LEU A 161 -17.09 6.26 32.24
N GLY A 162 -18.29 5.68 32.37
CA GLY A 162 -19.49 6.38 32.83
C GLY A 162 -19.79 7.64 32.02
N ARG A 163 -19.89 8.80 32.68
CA ARG A 163 -20.23 10.09 32.03
C ARG A 163 -19.27 10.49 30.90
N ALA A 164 -18.02 10.03 30.92
CA ALA A 164 -17.04 10.33 29.88
C ALA A 164 -17.12 9.41 28.65
N SER A 165 -17.89 8.31 28.73
CA SER A 165 -17.97 7.25 27.71
C SER A 165 -18.30 7.78 26.32
N LYS A 166 -19.27 8.70 26.20
CA LYS A 166 -19.68 9.27 24.90
C LYS A 166 -18.49 9.89 24.14
N ASN A 167 -17.71 10.76 24.78
CA ASN A 167 -16.58 11.42 24.14
C ASN A 167 -15.37 10.48 23.98
N ALA A 168 -15.21 9.51 24.87
CA ALA A 168 -14.19 8.48 24.73
C ALA A 168 -14.46 7.59 23.50
N ILE A 169 -15.69 7.16 23.28
CA ILE A 169 -16.09 6.39 22.08
C ILE A 169 -15.88 7.22 20.81
N VAL A 170 -16.22 8.51 20.82
CA VAL A 170 -15.98 9.41 19.69
C VAL A 170 -14.48 9.53 19.39
N LEU A 171 -13.64 9.72 20.41
CA LEU A 171 -12.19 9.76 20.23
C LEU A 171 -11.67 8.44 19.66
N LEU A 172 -12.00 7.30 20.28
CA LEU A 172 -11.57 5.97 19.85
C LEU A 172 -11.92 5.69 18.38
N LYS A 173 -13.17 5.97 17.96
CA LYS A 173 -13.59 5.81 16.55
C LYS A 173 -12.76 6.64 15.57
N ASN A 174 -12.32 7.84 15.98
CA ASN A 174 -11.49 8.69 15.13
C ASN A 174 -10.01 8.27 15.16
N LEU A 175 -9.52 7.60 16.21
CA LEU A 175 -8.15 7.08 16.26
C LEU A 175 -7.88 6.01 15.20
N TYR A 176 -8.89 5.23 14.77
CA TYR A 176 -8.74 4.31 13.63
C TYR A 176 -8.51 5.02 12.29
N LYS A 177 -8.90 6.30 12.17
CA LYS A 177 -8.65 7.13 10.98
C LYS A 177 -7.35 7.93 11.11
N LEU A 178 -7.08 8.42 12.31
CA LEU A 178 -5.91 9.22 12.62
C LEU A 178 -5.32 8.74 13.96
N PRO A 179 -4.41 7.76 13.94
CA PRO A 179 -3.90 7.11 15.15
C PRO A 179 -2.90 7.97 15.93
N MET A 180 -2.49 9.10 15.37
CA MET A 180 -1.59 10.06 16.00
C MET A 180 -2.30 11.40 16.15
N VAL A 181 -2.53 11.82 17.39
CA VAL A 181 -3.32 13.01 17.71
C VAL A 181 -2.62 13.88 18.73
N ASN A 182 -2.80 15.18 18.63
CA ASN A 182 -2.50 16.11 19.73
C ASN A 182 -3.82 16.56 20.40
N VAL A 183 -3.72 17.33 21.48
CA VAL A 183 -4.90 17.82 22.22
C VAL A 183 -5.86 18.62 21.31
N ARG A 184 -5.33 19.43 20.39
CA ARG A 184 -6.15 20.20 19.44
C ARG A 184 -7.00 19.27 18.58
N LYS A 185 -6.42 18.19 18.06
CA LYS A 185 -7.15 17.20 17.26
C LYS A 185 -8.22 16.47 18.09
N ILE A 186 -7.95 16.20 19.37
CA ILE A 186 -8.95 15.64 20.30
C ILE A 186 -10.12 16.62 20.49
N GLN A 187 -9.86 17.93 20.61
CA GLN A 187 -10.92 18.94 20.67
C GLN A 187 -11.74 18.97 19.39
N GLU A 188 -11.10 18.92 18.22
CA GLU A 188 -11.78 18.87 16.92
C GLU A 188 -12.70 17.64 16.80
N PHE A 189 -12.24 16.47 17.27
CA PHE A 189 -13.03 15.24 17.22
C PHE A 189 -14.19 15.20 18.21
N THR A 190 -14.04 15.78 19.39
CA THR A 190 -14.99 15.62 20.51
C THR A 190 -15.78 16.89 20.85
N SER A 191 -15.45 18.02 20.22
CA SER A 191 -15.98 19.35 20.54
C SER A 191 -15.79 19.78 22.00
N LEU A 192 -14.80 19.21 22.69
CA LEU A 192 -14.48 19.52 24.08
C LEU A 192 -13.64 20.80 24.22
N SER A 193 -13.72 21.44 25.39
CA SER A 193 -12.74 22.46 25.80
C SER A 193 -11.32 21.87 25.86
N ARG A 194 -10.31 22.73 25.81
CA ARG A 194 -8.91 22.29 25.87
C ARG A 194 -8.60 21.52 27.16
N GLU A 195 -9.16 21.94 28.28
CA GLU A 195 -8.99 21.31 29.60
C GLU A 195 -9.68 19.95 29.61
N ALA A 196 -10.89 19.84 29.07
CA ALA A 196 -11.62 18.58 28.99
C ALA A 196 -10.94 17.57 28.03
N ALA A 197 -10.42 18.05 26.89
CA ALA A 197 -9.64 17.23 25.97
C ALA A 197 -8.34 16.73 26.59
N ASN A 198 -7.63 17.57 27.36
CA ASN A 198 -6.44 17.15 28.12
C ASN A 198 -6.77 16.07 29.16
N ARG A 199 -7.88 16.21 29.89
CA ARG A 199 -8.32 15.18 30.85
C ARG A 199 -8.64 13.87 30.15
N LEU A 200 -9.33 13.93 29.00
CA LEU A 200 -9.64 12.74 28.20
C LEU A 200 -8.36 12.07 27.67
N ALA A 201 -7.42 12.85 27.14
CA ALA A 201 -6.12 12.34 26.69
C ALA A 201 -5.35 11.65 27.83
N LYS A 202 -5.28 12.29 29.00
CA LYS A 202 -4.66 11.70 30.19
C LYS A 202 -5.34 10.38 30.57
N ARG A 203 -6.67 10.31 30.52
CA ARG A 203 -7.41 9.08 30.79
C ARG A 203 -7.09 7.96 29.80
N PHE A 204 -6.98 8.27 28.52
CA PHE A 204 -6.56 7.30 27.50
C PHE A 204 -5.14 6.80 27.74
N VAL A 205 -4.24 7.66 28.22
CA VAL A 205 -2.89 7.26 28.63
C VAL A 205 -2.92 6.36 29.87
N GLU A 206 -3.73 6.69 30.88
CA GLU A 206 -3.91 5.86 32.09
C GLU A 206 -4.48 4.46 31.76
N LEU A 207 -5.31 4.36 30.72
CA LEU A 207 -5.88 3.11 30.23
C LEU A 207 -4.94 2.34 29.29
N GLY A 208 -3.78 2.89 28.93
CA GLY A 208 -2.87 2.28 27.96
C GLY A 208 -3.31 2.41 26.49
N LEU A 209 -4.41 3.12 26.20
CA LEU A 209 -4.93 3.30 24.83
C LEU A 209 -4.11 4.32 24.02
N LEU A 210 -3.49 5.29 24.68
CA LEU A 210 -2.63 6.28 24.04
C LEU A 210 -1.26 6.34 24.70
N HIS A 211 -0.22 6.48 23.89
CA HIS A 211 1.15 6.64 24.36
C HIS A 211 1.72 7.97 23.87
N PRO A 212 2.32 8.78 24.75
CA PRO A 212 3.00 9.99 24.32
C PRO A 212 4.24 9.65 23.47
N GLN A 213 4.33 10.21 22.27
CA GLN A 213 5.45 9.96 21.35
C GLN A 213 6.79 10.48 21.91
N GLU A 214 6.75 11.65 22.54
CA GLU A 214 7.90 12.26 23.21
C GLU A 214 7.54 12.55 24.68
N LYS A 215 8.42 12.17 25.61
CA LYS A 215 8.19 12.36 27.05
C LYS A 215 8.33 13.82 27.50
N GLU A 216 9.10 14.65 26.78
CA GLU A 216 9.60 15.94 27.30
C GLU A 216 8.98 17.21 26.68
N LYS A 217 8.27 17.13 25.56
CA LYS A 217 7.63 18.33 24.96
C LYS A 217 6.36 18.72 25.73
N LYS A 218 6.41 19.90 26.38
CA LYS A 218 5.25 20.53 27.05
C LYS A 218 4.20 21.07 26.06
N TYR A 219 4.61 21.44 24.85
CA TYR A 219 3.74 22.01 23.81
C TYR A 219 3.58 21.04 22.64
N ALA A 220 2.37 20.99 22.08
CA ALA A 220 2.01 20.12 20.95
C ALA A 220 2.32 18.62 21.16
N ARG A 221 2.18 18.11 22.39
CA ARG A 221 2.39 16.69 22.70
C ARG A 221 1.54 15.81 21.78
N ILE A 222 2.21 14.94 21.03
CA ILE A 222 1.58 13.94 20.18
C ILE A 222 1.37 12.66 21.00
N PHE A 223 0.16 12.13 20.91
CA PHE A 223 -0.26 10.86 21.47
C PHE A 223 -0.52 9.87 20.34
N VAL A 224 -0.09 8.65 20.52
CA VAL A 224 -0.09 7.59 19.53
C VAL A 224 -0.93 6.44 20.04
N TYR A 225 -1.87 5.98 19.23
CA TYR A 225 -2.61 4.74 19.46
C TYR A 225 -1.74 3.56 19.06
N LYS A 226 -0.76 3.26 19.91
CA LYS A 226 0.36 2.37 19.59
C LYS A 226 -0.09 0.95 19.29
N GLU A 227 -0.95 0.37 20.12
CA GLU A 227 -1.45 -1.00 19.90
C GLU A 227 -2.07 -1.17 18.51
N TYR A 228 -2.78 -0.16 17.99
CA TYR A 228 -3.35 -0.21 16.64
C TYR A 228 -2.28 -0.12 15.54
N LEU A 229 -1.27 0.75 15.69
CA LEU A 229 -0.18 0.86 14.71
C LEU A 229 0.68 -0.41 14.66
N ASP A 230 0.95 -0.99 15.82
CA ASP A 230 1.74 -2.22 15.94
C ASP A 230 1.06 -3.41 15.23
N LEU A 231 -0.25 -3.36 14.93
CA LEU A 231 -0.92 -4.39 14.12
C LEU A 231 -0.41 -4.43 12.67
N PHE A 232 0.14 -3.33 12.16
CA PHE A 232 0.66 -3.21 10.79
C PHE A 232 2.17 -3.42 10.72
N GLU A 233 2.88 -3.38 11.85
CA GLU A 233 4.32 -3.60 11.93
C GLU A 233 4.59 -5.10 12.16
N LYS A 234 5.27 -5.75 11.20
CA LYS A 234 5.87 -7.08 11.37
C LYS A 234 7.39 -6.94 11.33
#